data_AF-A0A947C4T7-F1
#
_entry.id   AF-A0A947C4T7-F1
#
_cell.length_a   1.000
_cell.length_b   1.000
_cell.length_c   1.000
_cell.angle_alpha   90.00
_cell.angle_beta   90.00
_cell.angle_gamma   90.00
#
_symmetry.space_group_name_H-M   'P 1'
#
loop_
_entity.id
_entity.type
_entity.pdbx_description
1 polymer ?
#
loop_
_entity_poly.entity_id
_entity_poly.type
_entity_poly.pdbx_seq_one_letter_code
_entity_poly.pdbx_strand_id
1 'polypeptide(L)' 'GFHRDAFILATTDLEMPDGVHFSSRQVMDGISMRLVRQYRIGTDDIPCRIDILAGYVSPRPELATRIWG' A
#
# COMPACT_ATOMS: atom_id res chain seq x y z
N GLY A 1 -12.77 3.28 -21.95
CA GLY A 1 -13.18 3.83 -20.64
C GLY A 1 -13.69 2.71 -19.75
N PHE A 2 -14.01 2.98 -18.49
CA PHE A 2 -14.51 1.97 -17.56
C PHE A 2 -15.63 2.54 -16.68
N HIS A 3 -16.57 1.70 -16.28
CA HIS A 3 -17.57 2.02 -15.26
C HIS A 3 -16.93 1.96 -13.87
N ARG A 4 -17.42 2.76 -12.91
CA ARG A 4 -16.90 2.82 -11.52
C ARG A 4 -16.71 1.43 -10.89
N ASP A 5 -17.68 0.54 -11.11
CA ASP A 5 -17.71 -0.78 -10.49
C ASP A 5 -16.92 -1.86 -11.26
N ALA A 6 -16.19 -1.49 -12.32
CA ALA A 6 -15.39 -2.44 -13.09
C ALA A 6 -14.16 -2.94 -12.32
N PHE A 7 -13.63 -2.13 -11.40
CA PHE A 7 -12.42 -2.43 -10.64
C PHE A 7 -12.59 -2.09 -9.16
N ILE A 8 -12.01 -2.93 -8.30
CA ILE A 8 -11.96 -2.70 -6.85
C ILE A 8 -10.50 -2.76 -6.41
N LEU A 9 -10.07 -1.76 -5.66
CA LEU A 9 -8.79 -1.72 -4.95
C LEU A 9 -9.07 -1.93 -3.46
N ALA A 10 -8.36 -2.86 -2.84
CA ALA A 10 -8.37 -3.08 -1.41
C ALA A 10 -6.97 -2.87 -0.84
N THR A 11 -6.91 -2.27 0.35
CA THR A 11 -5.66 -2.16 1.13
C THR A 11 -5.85 -2.86 2.46
N THR A 12 -4.77 -3.37 3.02
CA THR A 12 -4.79 -4.04 4.32
C THR A 12 -3.65 -3.58 5.20
N ASP A 13 -3.86 -3.75 6.49
CA ASP A 13 -2.99 -3.31 7.55
C ASP A 13 -1.82 -4.28 7.74
N LEU A 14 -0.61 -3.81 7.44
CA LEU A 14 0.63 -4.56 7.67
C LEU A 14 1.02 -4.54 9.15
N GLU A 15 1.31 -5.69 9.74
CA GLU A 15 1.73 -5.84 11.14
C GLU A 15 2.83 -4.85 11.56
N MET A 16 2.73 -4.25 12.75
CA MET A 16 3.75 -3.31 13.22
C MET A 16 4.86 -4.08 13.93
N PRO A 17 6.11 -4.02 13.45
CA PRO A 17 7.21 -4.73 14.10
C PRO A 17 7.56 -4.10 15.45
N ASP A 18 7.84 -4.95 16.44
CA ASP A 18 8.37 -4.56 17.74
C ASP A 18 9.89 -4.35 17.70
N GLY A 19 10.43 -3.62 18.68
CA GLY A 19 11.88 -3.43 18.82
C GLY A 19 12.53 -2.50 17.78
N VAL A 20 11.72 -1.77 17.01
CA VAL A 20 12.18 -0.74 16.08
C VAL A 20 12.23 0.63 16.75
N HIS A 21 13.10 1.52 16.26
CA HIS A 21 13.27 2.86 16.83
C HIS A 21 12.00 3.70 16.69
N PHE A 22 11.30 3.55 15.57
CA PHE A 22 10.04 4.25 15.33
C PHE A 22 9.19 3.44 14.34
N SER A 23 7.90 3.34 14.63
CA SER A 23 6.92 2.80 13.72
C SER A 23 5.60 3.55 13.85
N SER A 24 4.93 3.81 12.73
CA SER A 24 3.64 4.48 12.69
C SER A 24 2.81 3.95 11.53
N ARG A 25 1.48 3.98 11.69
CA ARG A 25 0.51 3.75 10.62
C ARG A 25 -0.30 5.00 10.41
N GLN A 26 -0.52 5.38 9.16
CA GLN A 26 -1.39 6.48 8.77
C GLN A 26 -2.27 6.06 7.60
N VAL A 27 -3.52 6.54 7.58
CA VAL A 27 -4.46 6.33 6.48
C VAL A 27 -4.62 7.65 5.74
N MET A 28 -4.35 7.65 4.43
CA MET A 28 -4.53 8.81 3.56
C MET A 28 -5.33 8.38 2.34
N ASP A 29 -6.39 9.10 2.00
CA ASP A 29 -7.28 8.79 0.86
C ASP A 29 -7.82 7.35 0.86
N GLY A 30 -8.00 6.76 2.05
CA GLY A 30 -8.45 5.38 2.22
C GLY A 30 -7.38 4.31 2.00
N ILE A 31 -6.12 4.70 1.81
CA ILE A 31 -4.97 3.80 1.68
C ILE A 31 -4.24 3.72 3.02
N SER A 32 -4.12 2.51 3.57
CA SER A 32 -3.33 2.26 4.76
C SER A 32 -1.83 2.21 4.44
N MET A 33 -1.04 3.05 5.10
CA MET A 33 0.41 3.17 4.94
C MET A 33 1.12 2.91 6.26
N ARG A 34 2.15 2.07 6.23
CA ARG A 34 3.03 1.78 7.37
C ARG A 34 4.38 2.44 7.20
N LEU A 35 4.83 3.21 8.18
CA LEU A 35 6.17 3.80 8.25
C LEU A 35 6.98 3.07 9.34
N VAL A 36 8.18 2.58 8.99
CA VAL A 36 9.10 1.90 9.94
C VAL A 36 10.51 2.45 9.79
N ARG A 37 11.18 2.67 10.93
CA ARG A 37 12.56 3.14 11.01
C ARG A 37 13.35 2.32 12.02
N GLN A 38 14.56 1.90 11.64
CA GLN A 38 15.44 1.11 12.50
C GLN A 38 16.90 1.53 12.29
N TYR A 39 17.69 1.55 13.37
CA TYR A 39 19.13 1.74 13.30
C TYR A 39 19.82 0.42 12.92
N ARG A 40 20.70 0.45 11.91
CA ARG A 40 21.48 -0.71 11.48
C ARG A 40 22.90 -0.60 12.00
N ILE A 41 23.22 -1.36 13.06
CA ILE A 41 24.49 -1.28 13.79
C ILE A 41 25.74 -1.52 12.93
N GLY A 42 25.64 -2.36 11.88
CA GLY A 42 26.79 -2.73 11.06
C GLY A 42 27.22 -1.65 10.05
N THR A 43 26.33 -0.72 9.71
CA THR A 43 26.56 0.31 8.68
C THR A 43 26.34 1.74 9.17
N ASP A 44 26.00 1.91 10.45
CA ASP A 44 25.74 3.20 11.11
C ASP A 44 24.73 4.08 10.35
N ASP A 45 23.70 3.46 9.77
CA ASP A 45 22.62 4.16 9.09
C ASP A 45 21.26 3.85 9.74
N ILE A 46 20.32 4.76 9.50
CA ILE A 46 18.97 4.68 10.06
C ILE A 46 17.95 4.63 8.92
N PRO A 47 17.85 3.50 8.19
CA PRO A 47 16.88 3.34 7.11
C PRO A 47 15.45 3.59 7.60
N CYS A 48 14.68 4.26 6.75
CA CYS A 48 13.25 4.45 6.89
C CYS A 48 12.55 3.87 5.66
N ARG A 49 11.41 3.20 5.84
CA ARG A 49 10.59 2.71 4.74
C ARG A 49 9.12 2.98 4.96
N ILE A 50 8.41 3.21 3.86
CA ILE A 50 6.95 3.31 3.81
C ILE A 50 6.45 2.10 3.01
N ASP A 51 5.61 1.29 3.63
CA ASP A 51 5.06 0.08 3.03
C ASP A 51 3.54 0.20 2.89
N ILE A 52 3.02 -0.30 1.78
CA ILE A 52 1.58 -0.41 1.50
C ILE A 52 1.31 -1.84 1.05
N LEU A 53 0.33 -2.51 1.66
CA LEU A 53 -0.17 -3.79 1.16
C LEU A 53 -1.51 -3.57 0.48
N ALA A 54 -1.51 -3.70 -0.84
CA ALA A 54 -2.67 -3.47 -1.68
C ALA A 54 -2.86 -4.61 -2.69
N GLY A 55 -4.11 -4.86 -3.03
CA GLY A 55 -4.51 -5.78 -4.09
C GLY A 55 -5.70 -5.21 -4.84
N TYR A 56 -5.83 -5.56 -6.12
CA TYR A 56 -6.96 -5.16 -6.93
C TYR A 56 -7.62 -6.36 -7.59
N VAL A 57 -8.91 -6.24 -7.88
CA VAL A 57 -9.69 -7.22 -8.62
C VAL A 57 -10.59 -6.52 -9.63
N SER A 58 -10.82 -7.17 -10.76
CA SER A 58 -11.81 -6.74 -11.76
C SER A 58 -13.02 -7.65 -11.63
N PRO A 59 -13.99 -7.35 -10.75
CA PRO A 59 -15.15 -8.21 -10.52
C PRO A 59 -16.11 -8.23 -11.72
N ARG A 60 -16.07 -7.19 -12.57
CA ARG A 60 -16.93 -7.02 -13.75
C ARG A 60 -16.11 -6.50 -14.94
N PRO A 61 -15.22 -7.34 -15.51
CA PRO A 61 -14.34 -6.92 -16.59
C PRO A 61 -15.09 -6.45 -17.84
N GLU A 62 -16.30 -6.94 -18.08
CA GLU A 62 -17.19 -6.54 -19.18
C GLU A 62 -17.60 -5.06 -19.13
N LEU A 63 -17.48 -4.39 -17.98
CA LEU A 63 -17.77 -2.97 -17.82
C LEU A 63 -16.58 -2.05 -18.17
N ALA A 64 -15.48 -2.62 -18.65
CA ALA A 64 -14.30 -1.89 -19.07
C ALA A 64 -13.97 -2.19 -20.53
N THR A 65 -13.56 -1.16 -21.27
CA THR A 65 -13.08 -1.33 -22.65
C THR A 65 -11.89 -0.43 -22.94
N ARG A 66 -10.98 -0.91 -23.77
CA ARG A 66 -9.90 -0.12 -24.36
C ARG A 66 -10.34 0.29 -25.76
N ILE A 67 -10.62 1.58 -25.92
CA ILE A 67 -10.94 2.15 -27.24
C ILE A 67 -9.63 2.38 -27.98
N TRP A 68 -9.57 1.99 -29.25
CA TRP A 68 -8.41 2.18 -30.12
C TRP A 68 -8.90 2.68 -31.49
N GLY A 69 -8.16 3.61 -32.09
CA GLY A 69 -8.46 4.30 -33.34
C GLY A 69 -7.38 5.32 -33.67
#